data_AF-A0A1Y3G9Q3-F1
#
_entry.id   AF-A0A1Y3G9Q3-F1
#
_cell.length_a   1.000
_cell.length_b   1.000
_cell.length_c   1.000
_cell.angle_alpha   90.00
_cell.angle_beta   90.00
_cell.angle_gamma   90.00
#
_symmetry.space_group_name_H-M   'P 1'
#
loop_
_entity.id
_entity.type
_entity.pdbx_description
1 polymer ?
#
loop_
_entity_poly.entity_id
_entity_poly.type
_entity_poly.pdbx_seq_one_letter_code
_entity_poly.pdbx_strand_id
1 'polypeptide(L)' 'MLDPEGNTTKRSLELLGYNNVNQVRVGKKIFLEIDGSSKEQVIEDVDKMCRKLLANPVIHNYEIRVD' A
#
# COMPACT_ATOMS: atom_id res chain seq x y z
N MET A 1 7.62 3.83 10.45
CA MET A 1 7.41 5.23 10.02
C MET A 1 6.17 5.75 10.72
N LEU A 2 6.22 6.94 11.33
CA LEU A 2 5.00 7.60 11.79
C LEU A 2 4.15 7.89 10.54
N ASP A 3 2.88 7.54 10.54
CA ASP A 3 1.90 7.88 9.48
C ASP A 3 1.01 9.01 10.02
N PRO A 4 1.37 10.29 9.81
CA PRO A 4 0.62 11.42 10.36
C PRO A 4 -0.80 11.48 9.81
N GLU A 5 -1.00 11.01 8.58
CA GLU A 5 -2.30 10.99 7.91
C GLU A 5 -3.23 9.94 8.52
N GLY A 6 -2.71 8.72 8.77
CA GLY A 6 -3.42 7.68 9.51
C GLY A 6 -3.83 8.14 10.91
N ASN A 7 -2.93 8.80 11.64
CA ASN A 7 -3.25 9.33 12.97
C ASN A 7 -4.33 10.41 12.93
N THR A 8 -4.28 11.31 11.94
CA THR A 8 -5.30 12.36 11.77
C THR A 8 -6.66 11.74 11.45
N THR A 9 -6.68 10.78 10.52
CA THR A 9 -7.90 10.06 10.14
C THR A 9 -8.51 9.29 11.31
N LYS A 10 -7.68 8.61 12.12
CA LYS A 10 -8.12 7.92 13.34
C LYS A 10 -8.82 8.90 14.30
N ARG A 11 -8.23 10.06 14.56
CA ARG A 11 -8.84 11.09 15.42
C ARG A 11 -10.16 11.59 14.86
N SER A 12 -10.27 11.78 13.55
CA SER A 12 -11.55 12.14 12.92
C SER A 12 -12.61 11.07 13.11
N LEU A 13 -12.26 9.79 13.00
CA LEU A 13 -13.17 8.67 13.25
C LEU A 13 -13.63 8.61 14.72
N GLU A 14 -12.72 8.86 15.67
CA GLU A 14 -13.04 8.97 17.11
C GLU A 14 -14.05 10.11 17.37
N LEU A 15 -13.85 11.29 16.79
CA LEU A 15 -14.77 12.43 16.90
C LEU A 15 -16.16 12.13 16.32
N LEU A 16 -16.25 11.22 15.34
CA LEU A 16 -17.51 10.75 14.77
C LEU A 16 -18.16 9.60 15.57
N GLY A 17 -17.55 9.18 16.68
CA GLY A 17 -18.08 8.14 17.58
C GLY A 17 -17.58 6.72 17.29
N TYR A 18 -16.70 6.52 16.30
CA TYR A 18 -16.13 5.21 15.97
C TYR A 18 -14.94 4.85 16.86
N ASN A 19 -15.21 4.63 18.15
CA ASN A 19 -14.18 4.37 19.17
C ASN A 19 -13.54 2.97 19.09
N ASN A 20 -14.04 2.08 18.22
CA ASN A 20 -13.53 0.72 18.02
C ASN A 20 -12.38 0.63 16.98
N VAL A 21 -11.97 1.76 16.39
CA VAL A 21 -10.88 1.80 15.40
C VAL A 21 -9.54 1.95 16.11
N ASN A 22 -8.80 0.83 16.21
CA ASN A 22 -7.53 0.80 16.93
C ASN A 22 -6.37 1.44 16.17
N GLN A 23 -6.37 1.35 14.84
CA GLN A 23 -5.30 1.86 13.99
C GLN A 23 -5.86 2.17 12.60
N VAL A 24 -5.38 3.26 12.01
CA VAL A 24 -5.60 3.59 10.60
C VAL A 24 -4.23 3.66 9.94
N ARG A 25 -4.13 3.10 8.73
CA ARG A 25 -2.96 3.22 7.87
C ARG A 25 -3.43 3.78 6.53
N VAL A 26 -2.76 4.82 6.06
CA VAL A 26 -3.01 5.37 4.72
C VAL A 26 -1.87 4.96 3.81
N GLY A 27 -2.20 4.60 2.58
CA GLY A 27 -1.24 4.10 1.61
C GLY A 27 -1.77 4.21 0.19
N LYS A 28 -0.85 4.01 -0.77
CA LYS A 28 -1.17 4.07 -2.20
C LYS A 28 -1.56 2.68 -2.70
N LYS A 29 -2.64 2.61 -3.49
CA LYS A 29 -3.00 1.41 -4.28
C LYS A 29 -2.76 1.72 -5.76
N ILE A 30 -2.02 0.85 -6.44
CA ILE A 30 -1.70 0.97 -7.86
C ILE A 30 -2.30 -0.24 -8.57
N PHE A 31 -3.08 0.02 -9.62
CA PHE A 31 -3.62 -1.02 -10.50
C PHE A 31 -2.78 -1.03 -11.78
N LEU A 32 -2.36 -2.22 -12.17
CA LEU A 32 -1.56 -2.45 -13.36
C LEU A 32 -2.27 -3.49 -14.21
N GLU A 33 -2.43 -3.18 -15.48
CA GLU A 33 -2.75 -4.17 -16.51
C GLU A 33 -1.44 -4.49 -17.22
N ILE A 34 -1.03 -5.76 -17.17
CA ILE A 34 0.28 -6.20 -17.64
C ILE A 34 0.15 -7.58 -18.29
N ASP A 35 0.74 -7.71 -19.47
CA ASP A 35 0.86 -9.00 -20.14
C ASP A 35 2.04 -9.79 -19.56
N GLY A 36 1.88 -11.10 -19.45
CA GLY A 36 2.94 -11.98 -19.00
C GLY A 36 2.69 -13.44 -19.36
N SER A 37 3.79 -14.20 -19.48
CA SER A 37 3.75 -15.62 -19.83
C SER A 37 3.43 -16.52 -18.64
N SER A 38 3.60 -16.04 -17.41
CA SER A 38 3.20 -16.72 -16.18
C SER A 38 2.98 -15.73 -15.03
N LYS A 39 2.27 -16.17 -13.99
CA LYS A 39 2.04 -15.38 -12.77
C LYS A 39 3.36 -15.02 -12.07
N GLU A 40 4.31 -15.94 -12.04
CA GLU A 40 5.61 -15.76 -11.39
C GLU A 40 6.43 -14.68 -12.11
N GLN A 41 6.44 -14.72 -13.45
CA GLN A 41 7.12 -13.71 -14.26
C GLN A 41 6.53 -12.32 -14.03
N VAL A 42 5.20 -12.20 -14.03
CA VAL A 42 4.50 -10.93 -13.76
C VAL A 42 4.85 -10.39 -12.37
N ILE A 43 4.87 -11.24 -11.34
CA ILE A 43 5.21 -10.82 -9.98
C ILE A 43 6.67 -10.31 -9.93
N GLU A 44 7.61 -10.99 -10.58
CA GLU A 44 9.01 -10.57 -10.60
C GLU A 44 9.18 -9.21 -11.29
N ASP A 45 8.48 -8.98 -12.39
CA ASP A 45 8.53 -7.71 -13.12
C ASP A 45 7.90 -6.57 -12.33
N VAL A 46 6.76 -6.81 -11.67
CA VAL A 46 6.13 -5.82 -10.78
C VAL A 46 7.00 -5.54 -9.56
N ASP A 47 7.69 -6.53 -8.99
CA ASP A 47 8.64 -6.31 -7.88
C ASP A 47 9.79 -5.38 -8.31
N LYS A 48 10.35 -5.59 -9.51
CA LYS A 48 11.36 -4.69 -10.09
C LYS A 48 10.82 -3.28 -10.27
N MET A 49 9.58 -3.12 -10.76
CA MET A 49 8.93 -1.81 -10.90
C MET A 49 8.76 -1.12 -9.54
N CYS A 50 8.34 -1.86 -8.51
CA CYS A 50 8.21 -1.36 -7.14
C CYS A 50 9.55 -0.88 -6.58
N ARG A 51 10.62 -1.67 -6.68
CA ARG A 51 11.94 -1.28 -6.17
C ARG A 51 12.55 -0.09 -6.90
N LYS A 52 12.33 0.02 -8.21
CA LYS A 52 12.93 1.06 -9.05
C LYS A 52 12.16 2.38 -9.01
N LEU A 53 10.84 2.32 -8.86
CA LEU A 53 9.99 3.50 -9.09
C LEU A 53 8.77 3.57 -8.17
N LEU A 54 7.96 2.51 -8.10
CA LEU A 54 6.61 2.63 -7.51
C LEU A 54 6.65 2.75 -5.98
N ALA A 55 7.70 2.26 -5.34
CA ALA A 55 7.94 2.37 -3.92
C ALA A 55 9.37 2.85 -3.64
N ASN A 56 9.55 3.62 -2.58
CA ASN A 56 10.89 3.90 -2.08
C ASN A 56 11.29 2.75 -1.14
N PRO A 57 12.28 1.90 -1.51
CA PRO A 57 12.60 0.69 -0.76
C PRO A 57 13.14 0.95 0.65
N VAL A 58 13.56 2.18 0.97
CA VAL A 58 14.07 2.55 2.29
C VAL A 58 12.94 2.79 3.29
N ILE A 59 11.80 3.33 2.83
CA ILE A 59 10.73 3.84 3.71
C ILE A 59 9.36 3.21 3.47
N HIS A 60 9.15 2.54 2.34
CA HIS A 60 7.87 1.96 1.96
C HIS A 60 7.93 0.43 1.90
N ASN A 61 6.91 -0.19 2.51
CA ASN A 61 6.58 -1.60 2.26
C ASN A 61 5.46 -1.66 1.22
N TYR A 62 5.44 -2.69 0.39
CA TYR A 62 4.37 -2.95 -0.58
C TYR A 62 3.99 -4.43 -0.60
N GLU A 63 2.78 -4.71 -1.08
CA GLU A 63 2.23 -6.05 -1.31
C GLU A 63 1.77 -6.12 -2.77
N ILE A 64 2.11 -7.20 -3.47
CA ILE A 64 1.69 -7.45 -4.84
C ILE A 64 0.55 -8.47 -4.79
N ARG A 65 -0.59 -8.14 -5.41
CA ARG A 65 -1.70 -9.05 -5.63
C ARG A 65 -1.96 -9.15 -7.13
N VAL A 66 -2.17 -10.37 -7.58
CA VAL A 66 -2.48 -10.70 -8.98
C VAL A 66 -3.73 -11.56 -8.95
N ASP A 67 -4.78 -11.04 -9.57
CA ASP A 67 -6.12 -11.59 -9.65
C ASP A 67 -6.38 -12.19 -11.04
#